data_AF-A0A7Z9XLH2-F1
#
_entry.id   AF-A0A7Z9XLH2-F1
#
_cell.length_a   1.000
_cell.length_b   1.000
_cell.length_c   1.000
_cell.angle_alpha   90.00
_cell.angle_beta   90.00
_cell.angle_gamma   90.00
#
_symmetry.space_group_name_H-M   'P 1'
#
loop_
_entity.id
_entity.type
_entity.pdbx_description
1 polymer ?
#
loop_
_entity_poly.entity_id
_entity_poly.type
_entity_poly.pdbx_seq_one_letter_code
_entity_poly.pdbx_strand_id
1 'polypeptide(L)'
;MRRWPAGLLLCTLAAAAAAPAQPTPTPKPAKQYTLVEVRRLSPCENRGKHNIYVKVVDANGNGVNGIWVVQAVAGNLGQVLAKRRTEQKDYWLMNPENGRVTFDMFKHGQYVIFISEDGVTPASTDITQALHSAFADEANCPDGGGGNTLYHNSFSVIFRKNW
;
A
#
# COMPACT_ATOMS: atom_id res chain seq x y z
N MET A 1 33.93 73.95 17.59
CA MET A 1 32.80 73.32 16.85
C MET A 1 33.31 72.00 16.27
N ARG A 2 32.70 70.87 16.64
CA ARG A 2 33.19 69.50 16.36
C ARG A 2 33.02 69.15 14.87
N ARG A 3 34.12 68.75 14.20
CA ARG A 3 34.09 68.07 12.91
C ARG A 3 33.92 66.57 13.13
N TRP A 4 32.97 65.95 12.45
CA TRP A 4 32.79 64.50 12.37
C TRP A 4 33.49 63.98 11.10
N PRO A 5 34.23 62.86 11.13
CA PRO A 5 34.71 62.24 9.91
C PRO A 5 33.60 61.41 9.26
N ALA A 6 33.44 61.56 7.94
CA ALA A 6 32.60 60.71 7.14
C ALA A 6 33.24 59.32 7.03
N GLY A 7 32.63 58.32 7.66
CA GLY A 7 33.01 56.92 7.49
C GLY A 7 32.49 56.40 6.14
N LEU A 8 33.42 56.08 5.24
CA LEU A 8 33.14 55.43 3.97
C LEU A 8 32.73 53.97 4.25
N LEU A 9 31.44 53.66 4.08
CA LEU A 9 30.93 52.30 4.20
C LEU A 9 31.29 51.53 2.92
N LEU A 10 32.33 50.69 2.99
CA LEU A 10 32.65 49.71 1.95
C LEU A 10 31.61 48.57 2.03
N CYS A 11 30.67 48.58 1.09
CA CYS A 11 29.72 47.48 0.91
C CYS A 11 30.41 46.39 0.09
N THR A 12 30.96 45.38 0.75
CA THR A 12 31.44 44.17 0.07
C THR A 12 30.24 43.31 -0.33
N LEU A 13 29.92 43.30 -1.63
CA LEU A 13 28.97 42.34 -2.20
C LEU A 13 29.61 40.95 -2.17
N ALA A 14 29.22 40.11 -1.21
CA ALA A 14 29.53 38.70 -1.24
C ALA A 14 28.76 38.06 -2.41
N ALA A 15 29.47 37.51 -3.38
CA ALA A 15 28.85 36.74 -4.47
C ALA A 15 28.16 35.50 -3.88
N ALA A 16 26.84 35.44 -3.98
CA ALA A 16 26.07 34.26 -3.58
C ALA A 16 26.48 33.08 -4.50
N ALA A 17 27.08 32.05 -3.92
CA ALA A 17 27.37 30.82 -4.63
C ALA A 17 26.05 30.19 -5.10
N ALA A 18 25.95 29.86 -6.40
CA ALA A 18 24.79 29.19 -6.95
C ALA A 18 24.59 27.83 -6.27
N ALA A 19 23.37 27.58 -5.79
CA ALA A 19 23.00 26.30 -5.21
C ALA A 19 23.14 25.18 -6.27
N PRO A 20 23.63 23.99 -5.90
CA PRO A 20 23.74 22.88 -6.84
C PRO A 20 22.37 22.52 -7.41
N ALA A 21 22.31 22.30 -8.72
CA ALA A 21 21.10 21.86 -9.40
C ALA A 21 20.61 20.54 -8.79
N GLN A 22 19.32 20.45 -8.46
CA GLN A 22 18.75 19.20 -7.97
C GLN A 22 18.79 18.14 -9.08
N PRO A 23 19.14 16.89 -8.75
CA PRO A 23 19.12 15.81 -9.71
C PRO A 23 17.70 15.62 -10.25
N THR A 24 17.58 15.48 -11.56
CA THR A 24 16.32 15.16 -12.23
C THR A 24 15.84 13.77 -11.78
N PRO A 25 14.54 13.61 -11.43
CA PRO A 25 14.02 12.31 -11.03
C PRO A 25 14.18 11.27 -12.14
N THR A 26 14.61 10.06 -11.80
CA THR A 26 14.60 8.93 -12.72
C THR A 26 13.15 8.64 -13.16
N PRO A 27 12.88 8.47 -14.46
CA PRO A 27 11.54 8.13 -14.94
C PRO A 27 11.04 6.82 -14.30
N LYS A 28 9.82 6.84 -13.76
CA LYS A 28 9.15 5.62 -13.28
C LYS A 28 8.66 4.80 -14.49
N PRO A 29 8.66 3.45 -14.41
CA PRO A 29 8.03 2.63 -15.43
C PRO A 29 6.52 2.93 -15.52
N ALA A 30 5.91 2.67 -16.67
CA ALA A 30 4.46 2.83 -16.84
C ALA A 30 3.69 1.89 -15.89
N LYS A 31 4.13 0.61 -15.83
CA LYS A 31 3.65 -0.37 -14.85
C LYS A 31 4.55 -0.35 -13.62
N GLN A 32 4.08 0.35 -12.60
CA GLN A 32 4.77 0.60 -11.34
C GLN A 32 4.61 -0.59 -10.40
N TYR A 33 3.42 -1.17 -10.31
CA TYR A 33 3.15 -2.28 -9.40
C TYR A 33 2.64 -3.51 -10.13
N THR A 34 3.21 -4.65 -9.80
CA THR A 34 2.82 -5.95 -10.36
C THR A 34 2.15 -6.78 -9.28
N LEU A 35 1.02 -7.39 -9.60
CA LEU A 35 0.36 -8.35 -8.72
C LEU A 35 1.13 -9.68 -8.78
N VAL A 36 1.69 -10.10 -7.65
CA VAL A 36 2.51 -11.32 -7.58
C VAL A 36 1.82 -12.48 -6.86
N GLU A 37 0.84 -12.19 -6.00
CA GLU A 37 0.05 -13.20 -5.33
C GLU A 37 -1.39 -12.73 -5.15
N VAL A 38 -2.33 -13.63 -5.42
CA VAL A 38 -3.68 -13.61 -4.84
C VAL A 38 -4.01 -15.02 -4.42
N ARG A 39 -4.26 -15.22 -3.13
CA ARG A 39 -4.50 -16.54 -2.56
C ARG A 39 -5.53 -16.48 -1.44
N ARG A 40 -6.53 -17.35 -1.49
CA ARG A 40 -7.42 -17.60 -0.34
C ARG A 40 -6.60 -18.27 0.76
N LEU A 41 -6.66 -17.73 1.96
CA LEU A 41 -5.98 -18.31 3.12
C LEU A 41 -6.55 -19.69 3.44
N SER A 42 -5.68 -20.61 3.87
CA SER A 42 -6.10 -21.91 4.40
C SER A 42 -6.88 -21.72 5.71
N PRO A 43 -7.64 -22.74 6.19
CA PRO A 43 -8.39 -22.63 7.44
C PRO A 43 -7.54 -22.20 8.64
N CYS A 44 -6.33 -22.74 8.78
CA CYS A 44 -5.42 -22.42 9.89
C CYS A 44 -4.78 -21.04 9.77
N GLU A 45 -4.61 -20.52 8.57
CA GLU A 45 -4.21 -19.12 8.36
C GLU A 45 -5.38 -18.17 8.61
N ASN A 46 -6.59 -18.54 8.17
CA ASN A 46 -7.76 -17.67 8.24
C ASN A 46 -8.34 -17.54 9.65
N ARG A 47 -8.36 -18.60 10.48
CA ARG A 47 -8.86 -18.54 11.86
C ARG A 47 -10.25 -17.90 12.02
N GLY A 48 -11.16 -18.16 11.08
CA GLY A 48 -12.53 -17.59 11.08
C GLY A 48 -12.60 -16.11 10.72
N LYS A 49 -11.54 -15.51 10.17
CA LYS A 49 -11.52 -14.10 9.77
C LYS A 49 -12.21 -13.87 8.43
N HIS A 50 -12.34 -12.59 8.08
CA HIS A 50 -13.08 -12.13 6.91
C HIS A 50 -12.43 -10.87 6.31
N ASN A 51 -11.19 -11.01 5.84
CA ASN A 51 -10.33 -9.88 5.51
C ASN A 51 -9.53 -10.06 4.22
N ILE A 52 -9.14 -8.95 3.60
CA ILE A 52 -8.12 -8.95 2.53
C ILE A 52 -6.86 -8.34 3.11
N TYR A 53 -5.80 -9.13 3.12
CA TYR A 53 -4.50 -8.75 3.66
C TYR A 53 -3.55 -8.45 2.50
N VAL A 54 -3.11 -7.20 2.39
CA VAL A 54 -2.37 -6.72 1.22
C VAL A 54 -0.96 -6.28 1.58
N LYS A 55 0.05 -7.02 1.13
CA LYS A 55 1.47 -6.64 1.30
C LYS A 55 2.01 -5.99 0.02
N VAL A 56 2.74 -4.89 0.16
CA VAL A 56 3.52 -4.28 -0.93
C VAL A 56 5.00 -4.49 -0.62
N VAL A 57 5.73 -5.06 -1.56
CA VAL A 57 7.16 -5.36 -1.44
C VAL A 57 7.99 -4.68 -2.53
N ASP A 58 9.27 -4.44 -2.24
CA ASP A 58 10.26 -4.06 -3.25
C ASP A 58 10.74 -5.28 -4.06
N ALA A 59 11.72 -5.08 -4.95
CA ALA A 59 12.31 -6.14 -5.76
C ALA A 59 13.02 -7.22 -4.95
N ASN A 60 13.46 -6.91 -3.72
CA ASN A 60 14.14 -7.83 -2.80
C ASN A 60 13.17 -8.54 -1.84
N GLY A 61 11.88 -8.21 -1.89
CA GLY A 61 10.86 -8.76 -1.00
C GLY A 61 10.67 -7.99 0.32
N ASN A 62 11.35 -6.86 0.51
CA ASN A 62 11.17 -6.02 1.70
C ASN A 62 9.87 -5.24 1.61
N GLY A 63 9.15 -5.13 2.72
CA GLY A 63 7.91 -4.37 2.77
C GLY A 63 8.09 -2.87 2.56
N VAL A 64 7.23 -2.25 1.75
CA VAL A 64 7.29 -0.81 1.42
C VAL A 64 6.11 -0.07 2.04
N ASN A 65 6.39 0.78 3.03
CA ASN A 65 5.39 1.63 3.70
C ASN A 65 4.99 2.85 2.86
N GLY A 66 3.86 3.46 3.19
CA GLY A 66 3.37 4.71 2.61
C GLY A 66 2.65 4.57 1.27
N ILE A 67 2.47 3.36 0.75
CA ILE A 67 1.86 3.09 -0.55
C ILE A 67 0.34 3.03 -0.39
N TRP A 68 -0.41 3.78 -1.20
CA TRP A 68 -1.87 3.68 -1.20
C TRP A 68 -2.33 2.37 -1.84
N VAL A 69 -3.13 1.64 -1.07
CA VAL A 69 -3.86 0.47 -1.53
C VAL A 69 -5.34 0.81 -1.50
N VAL A 70 -6.06 0.44 -2.55
CA VAL A 70 -7.47 0.76 -2.73
C VAL A 70 -8.28 -0.52 -2.86
N GLN A 71 -9.39 -0.57 -2.13
CA GLN A 71 -10.44 -1.56 -2.28
C GLN A 71 -11.63 -0.90 -2.99
N ALA A 72 -12.06 -1.47 -4.11
CA ALA A 72 -13.20 -1.00 -4.88
C ALA A 72 -14.19 -2.15 -5.15
N VAL A 73 -15.39 -1.80 -5.63
CA VAL A 73 -16.38 -2.78 -6.08
C VAL A 73 -15.89 -3.47 -7.35
N ALA A 74 -15.96 -4.80 -7.39
CA ALA A 74 -15.63 -5.55 -8.60
C ALA A 74 -16.52 -5.11 -9.77
N GLY A 75 -15.92 -4.83 -10.92
CA GLY A 75 -16.62 -4.31 -12.10
C GLY A 75 -16.89 -2.79 -12.10
N ASN A 76 -16.61 -2.08 -10.99
CA ASN A 76 -16.72 -0.62 -10.91
C ASN A 76 -15.57 -0.01 -10.10
N LEU A 77 -14.42 0.20 -10.74
CA LEU A 77 -13.21 0.72 -10.12
C LEU A 77 -13.36 2.14 -9.56
N GLY A 78 -14.29 2.92 -10.10
CA GLY A 78 -14.60 4.27 -9.60
C GLY A 78 -15.34 4.27 -8.26
N GLN A 79 -16.00 3.16 -7.91
CA GLN A 79 -16.66 2.98 -6.63
C GLN A 79 -15.66 2.46 -5.59
N VAL A 80 -14.83 3.38 -5.09
CA VAL A 80 -13.90 3.11 -3.99
C VAL A 80 -14.69 2.90 -2.69
N LEU A 81 -14.43 1.78 -2.02
CA LEU A 81 -15.02 1.45 -0.72
C LEU A 81 -14.11 1.87 0.42
N ALA A 82 -12.80 1.63 0.26
CA ALA A 82 -11.80 2.01 1.24
C ALA A 82 -10.45 2.22 0.56
N LYS A 83 -9.64 3.10 1.15
CA LYS A 83 -8.23 3.28 0.78
C LYS A 83 -7.41 3.48 2.04
N ARG A 84 -6.22 2.91 2.06
CA ARG A 84 -5.33 2.93 3.22
C ARG A 84 -3.89 2.90 2.72
N ARG A 85 -2.96 3.47 3.48
CA ARG A 85 -1.53 3.36 3.19
C ARG A 85 -0.95 2.12 3.86
N THR A 86 0.01 1.50 3.21
CA THR A 86 0.82 0.47 3.85
C THR A 86 1.62 1.04 5.01
N GLU A 87 1.76 0.28 6.07
CA GLU A 87 2.47 0.65 7.29
C GLU A 87 3.17 -0.59 7.90
N GLN A 88 3.88 -0.38 9.01
CA GLN A 88 4.37 -1.49 9.82
C GLN A 88 3.22 -2.02 10.67
N LYS A 89 2.75 -3.24 10.35
CA LYS A 89 1.57 -3.80 11.02
C LYS A 89 1.65 -5.32 11.05
N ASP A 90 1.19 -5.91 12.14
CA ASP A 90 0.88 -7.35 12.17
C ASP A 90 -0.52 -7.57 11.61
N TYR A 91 -0.67 -8.62 10.80
CA TYR A 91 -1.99 -9.02 10.34
C TYR A 91 -2.66 -10.06 11.21
N TRP A 92 -1.87 -10.92 11.88
CA TRP A 92 -2.31 -11.98 12.79
C TRP A 92 -1.16 -12.95 13.13
N LEU A 93 0.03 -12.79 12.53
CA LEU A 93 1.19 -13.68 12.76
C LEU A 93 1.95 -13.30 14.04
N MET A 94 1.42 -12.34 14.82
CA MET A 94 2.06 -11.77 16.00
C MET A 94 3.45 -11.21 15.69
N ASN A 95 3.67 -10.82 14.43
CA ASN A 95 4.93 -10.28 13.95
C ASN A 95 4.68 -9.07 13.03
N PRO A 96 4.87 -7.84 13.53
CA PRO A 96 4.73 -6.64 12.71
C PRO A 96 5.78 -6.60 11.61
N GLU A 97 5.31 -6.40 10.37
CA GLU A 97 6.18 -6.26 9.21
C GLU A 97 5.78 -5.04 8.40
N ASN A 98 6.75 -4.46 7.69
CA ASN A 98 6.52 -3.33 6.80
C ASN A 98 5.69 -3.73 5.58
N GLY A 99 5.11 -2.72 4.93
CA GLY A 99 4.44 -2.82 3.65
C GLY A 99 3.02 -3.35 3.75
N ARG A 100 2.36 -3.21 4.89
CA ARG A 100 1.15 -3.95 5.22
C ARG A 100 -0.07 -3.07 5.40
N VAL A 101 -1.19 -3.51 4.84
CA VAL A 101 -2.55 -2.99 5.09
C VAL A 101 -3.62 -4.09 5.09
N THR A 102 -4.77 -3.83 5.72
CA THR A 102 -5.90 -4.78 5.82
C THR A 102 -7.20 -4.10 5.41
N PHE A 103 -8.05 -4.83 4.70
CA PHE A 103 -9.41 -4.44 4.39
C PHE A 103 -10.41 -5.45 4.95
N ASP A 104 -11.56 -4.94 5.38
CA ASP A 104 -12.68 -5.78 5.78
C ASP A 104 -13.43 -6.25 4.54
N MET A 105 -14.00 -7.44 4.65
CA MET A 105 -14.95 -7.98 3.69
C MET A 105 -16.30 -8.12 4.35
N PHE A 106 -17.35 -8.03 3.54
CA PHE A 106 -18.72 -8.29 3.95
C PHE A 106 -19.27 -9.48 3.17
N LYS A 107 -20.26 -10.13 3.78
CA LYS A 107 -21.01 -11.22 3.15
C LYS A 107 -21.61 -10.73 1.83
N HIS A 108 -21.50 -11.56 0.78
CA HIS A 108 -21.88 -11.26 -0.62
C HIS A 108 -21.11 -10.14 -1.33
N GLY A 109 -20.16 -9.47 -0.65
CA GLY A 109 -19.32 -8.48 -1.29
C GLY A 109 -18.37 -9.09 -2.32
N GLN A 110 -18.15 -8.36 -3.41
CA GLN A 110 -17.14 -8.65 -4.42
C GLN A 110 -16.21 -7.46 -4.57
N TYR A 111 -14.92 -7.69 -4.35
CA TYR A 111 -13.92 -6.64 -4.21
C TYR A 111 -12.81 -6.81 -5.22
N VAL A 112 -12.20 -5.71 -5.62
CA VAL A 112 -10.90 -5.72 -6.29
C VAL A 112 -9.94 -4.84 -5.54
N ILE A 113 -8.66 -5.24 -5.52
CA ILE A 113 -7.58 -4.49 -4.90
C ILE A 113 -6.63 -3.99 -5.98
N PHE A 114 -6.17 -2.75 -5.85
CA PHE A 114 -5.15 -2.17 -6.70
C PHE A 114 -4.31 -1.13 -5.94
N ILE A 115 -3.11 -0.85 -6.44
CA ILE A 115 -2.23 0.20 -5.93
C ILE A 115 -2.50 1.52 -6.63
N SER A 116 -2.47 2.62 -5.90
CA SER A 116 -2.73 3.94 -6.47
C SER A 116 -1.67 4.95 -6.04
N GLU A 117 -1.34 5.91 -6.89
CA GLU A 117 -0.45 7.02 -6.51
C GLU A 117 -1.25 8.21 -5.93
N ASP A 118 -2.51 8.37 -6.36
CA ASP A 118 -3.44 9.42 -5.88
C ASP A 118 -4.49 8.88 -4.88
N GLY A 119 -4.50 7.57 -4.64
CA GLY A 119 -5.44 6.88 -3.76
C GLY A 119 -6.81 6.63 -4.39
N VAL A 120 -6.98 6.78 -5.71
CA VAL A 120 -8.25 6.56 -6.42
C VAL A 120 -8.04 5.83 -7.75
N THR A 121 -7.01 6.16 -8.52
CA THR A 121 -6.83 5.64 -9.88
C THR A 121 -5.89 4.43 -9.94
N PRO A 122 -6.18 3.42 -10.78
CA PRO A 122 -5.35 2.21 -10.94
C PRO A 122 -4.32 2.35 -12.09
N ALA A 123 -3.93 3.56 -12.49
CA ALA A 123 -3.27 3.81 -13.77
C ALA A 123 -1.91 3.11 -13.96
N SER A 124 -1.25 2.70 -12.88
CA SER A 124 0.13 2.19 -12.90
C SER A 124 0.29 0.82 -12.22
N THR A 125 -0.81 0.08 -12.04
CA THR A 125 -0.82 -1.18 -11.27
C THR A 125 -1.59 -2.28 -11.98
N ASP A 126 -1.28 -3.52 -11.65
CA ASP A 126 -2.25 -4.61 -11.81
C ASP A 126 -3.44 -4.45 -10.87
N ILE A 127 -4.53 -5.14 -11.20
CA ILE A 127 -5.75 -5.22 -10.41
C ILE A 127 -6.01 -6.70 -10.14
N THR A 128 -6.42 -7.05 -8.92
CA THR A 128 -6.80 -8.43 -8.61
C THR A 128 -8.03 -8.86 -9.39
N GLN A 129 -8.20 -10.17 -9.57
CA GLN A 129 -9.53 -10.73 -9.84
C GLN A 129 -10.51 -10.36 -8.71
N ALA A 130 -11.81 -10.55 -8.96
CA ALA A 130 -12.84 -10.33 -7.94
C ALA A 130 -12.63 -11.27 -6.73
N LEU A 131 -12.48 -10.69 -5.55
CA LEU A 131 -12.36 -11.37 -4.27
C LEU A 131 -13.71 -11.39 -3.58
N HIS A 132 -14.18 -12.56 -3.17
CA HIS A 132 -15.47 -12.71 -2.50
C HIS A 132 -15.41 -13.79 -1.43
N SER A 133 -16.41 -13.83 -0.57
CA SER A 133 -16.51 -14.81 0.53
C SER A 133 -17.60 -15.87 0.32
N ALA A 134 -18.32 -15.82 -0.80
CA ALA A 134 -19.39 -16.75 -1.16
C ALA A 134 -18.86 -18.10 -1.66
N PHE A 135 -18.11 -18.80 -0.80
CA PHE A 135 -17.70 -20.18 -1.03
C PHE A 135 -18.67 -21.14 -0.34
N ALA A 136 -18.85 -22.32 -0.93
CA ALA A 136 -19.72 -23.36 -0.39
C ALA A 136 -18.97 -24.38 0.48
N ASP A 137 -17.63 -24.43 0.38
CA ASP A 137 -16.81 -25.30 1.20
C ASP A 137 -16.61 -24.73 2.60
N GLU A 138 -16.64 -25.62 3.59
CA GLU A 138 -16.35 -25.31 4.98
C GLU A 138 -15.28 -26.26 5.53
N ALA A 139 -14.29 -25.71 6.22
CA ALA A 139 -13.21 -26.47 6.84
C ALA A 139 -12.68 -25.72 8.07
N ASN A 140 -12.49 -26.46 9.16
CA ASN A 140 -11.91 -25.94 10.40
C ASN A 140 -10.40 -26.20 10.47
N CYS A 141 -9.66 -25.37 11.21
CA CYS A 141 -8.31 -25.74 11.61
C CYS A 141 -8.37 -26.86 12.67
N PRO A 142 -7.48 -27.88 12.62
CA PRO A 142 -7.52 -29.01 13.56
C PRO A 142 -7.40 -28.65 15.04
N ASP A 143 -6.84 -27.48 15.35
CA ASP A 143 -6.66 -27.00 16.72
C ASP A 143 -7.90 -26.29 17.30
N GLY A 144 -9.01 -26.24 16.54
CA GLY A 144 -10.27 -25.63 16.99
C GLY A 144 -10.29 -24.09 16.96
N GLY A 145 -9.23 -23.42 16.50
CA GLY A 145 -9.15 -21.95 16.46
C GLY A 145 -9.94 -21.29 15.32
N GLY A 146 -11.02 -21.90 14.85
CA GLY A 146 -11.80 -21.48 13.67
C GLY A 146 -11.20 -21.93 12.35
N GLY A 147 -11.80 -21.51 11.23
CA GLY A 147 -11.38 -21.95 9.90
C GLY A 147 -11.97 -21.12 8.77
N ASN A 148 -12.14 -21.75 7.62
CA ASN A 148 -12.92 -21.19 6.52
C ASN A 148 -14.34 -21.73 6.64
N THR A 149 -15.28 -20.88 7.05
CA THR A 149 -16.70 -21.23 7.15
C THR A 149 -17.51 -20.36 6.20
N LEU A 150 -18.81 -20.59 6.13
CA LEU A 150 -19.70 -19.82 5.28
C LEU A 150 -19.50 -18.30 5.49
N TYR A 151 -19.08 -17.63 4.43
CA TYR A 151 -18.72 -16.20 4.38
C TYR A 151 -17.50 -15.75 5.20
N HIS A 152 -16.83 -16.61 5.95
CA HIS A 152 -15.63 -16.24 6.71
C HIS A 152 -14.39 -16.75 5.99
N ASN A 153 -13.92 -15.92 5.05
CA ASN A 153 -12.76 -16.24 4.22
C ASN A 153 -11.89 -15.00 4.10
N SER A 154 -10.58 -15.22 4.13
CA SER A 154 -9.60 -14.15 3.94
C SER A 154 -8.65 -14.44 2.80
N PHE A 155 -7.98 -13.38 2.32
CA PHE A 155 -7.08 -13.45 1.19
C PHE A 155 -5.73 -12.83 1.51
N SER A 156 -4.66 -13.48 1.06
CA SER A 156 -3.34 -12.88 0.88
C SER A 156 -3.25 -12.27 -0.51
N VAL A 157 -2.88 -11.01 -0.58
CA VAL A 157 -2.63 -10.27 -1.81
C VAL A 157 -1.26 -9.63 -1.70
N ILE A 158 -0.40 -9.84 -2.70
CA ILE A 158 0.94 -9.26 -2.70
C ILE A 158 1.18 -8.50 -4.00
N PHE A 159 1.59 -7.24 -3.87
CA PHE A 159 2.08 -6.42 -4.97
C PHE A 159 3.59 -6.22 -4.85
N ARG A 160 4.29 -6.24 -5.98
CA ARG A 160 5.70 -5.85 -6.09
C ARG A 160 5.82 -4.49 -6.73
N LYS A 161 6.60 -3.61 -6.11
CA LYS A 161 7.04 -2.33 -6.67
C LYS A 161 8.20 -2.57 -7.62
N ASN A 162 8.10 -2.03 -8.84
CA ASN A 162 9.02 -2.35 -9.95
C ASN A 162 10.18 -1.34 -10.12
N TRP A 163 10.43 -0.46 -9.14
CA TRP A 163 11.51 0.54 -9.17
C TRP A 163 11.95 0.96 -7.76
#